data_AF-A0A959UTX3-F1
#
_entry.id   AF-A0A959UTX3-F1
#
_cell.length_a   1.000
_cell.length_b   1.000
_cell.length_c   1.000
_cell.angle_alpha   90.00
_cell.angle_beta   90.00
_cell.angle_gamma   90.00
#
_symmetry.space_group_name_H-M   'P 1'
#
loop_
_entity.id
_entity.type
_entity.pdbx_description
1 polymer ?
#
loop_
_entity_poly.entity_id
_entity_poly.type
_entity_poly.pdbx_seq_one_letter_code
_entity_poly.pdbx_strand_id
1 'polypeptide(L)' 'MNTALGLSVDMYPGDAVKELERGRAYMFRNNWAQLGVLGNLGVEYRTEKSGIFYLGATFRRPFGNMSTVDLTYYGENF' A
#
# COMPACT_ATOMS: atom_id res chain seq x y z
N MET A 1 -16.68 -20.08 5.05
CA MET A 1 -15.88 -19.25 4.12
C MET A 1 -16.53 -17.88 4.08
N ASN A 2 -15.77 -16.84 4.40
CA ASN A 2 -16.24 -15.47 4.38
C ASN A 2 -15.51 -14.74 3.24
N THR A 3 -16.27 -14.15 2.32
CA THR A 3 -15.71 -13.34 1.24
C THR A 3 -16.47 -12.03 1.22
N ALA A 4 -15.75 -10.92 1.24
CA ALA A 4 -16.36 -9.60 1.18
C ALA A 4 -15.58 -8.68 0.23
N LEU A 5 -16.32 -7.92 -0.57
CA LEU A 5 -15.77 -6.87 -1.42
C LEU A 5 -16.21 -5.51 -0.87
N GLY A 6 -15.31 -4.55 -0.82
CA GLY A 6 -15.57 -3.22 -0.29
C GLY A 6 -14.78 -2.13 -1.00
N LEU A 7 -15.08 -0.88 -0.64
CA LEU A 7 -14.36 0.30 -1.08
C LEU A 7 -13.45 0.80 0.05
N SER A 8 -12.35 1.45 -0.34
CA SER A 8 -11.41 2.11 0.57
C SER A 8 -11.10 3.51 0.11
N VAL A 9 -10.75 4.36 1.07
CA VAL A 9 -10.16 5.67 0.84
C VAL A 9 -8.77 5.66 1.49
N ASP A 10 -7.73 5.72 0.67
CA ASP A 10 -6.34 5.83 1.12
C ASP A 10 -5.93 7.30 1.12
N MET A 11 -5.41 7.80 2.25
CA MET A 11 -4.96 9.18 2.42
C MET A 11 -3.45 9.21 2.57
N TYR A 12 -2.77 10.06 1.79
CA TYR A 12 -1.31 10.10 1.74
C TYR A 12 -0.76 11.39 2.38
N PRO A 13 0.33 11.31 3.18
CA PRO A 13 1.02 12.48 3.70
C PRO A 13 1.65 13.30 2.57
N GLY A 14 2.18 14.50 2.83
CA GLY A 14 2.81 15.33 1.79
C GLY A 14 4.00 14.69 1.09
N ASP A 15 4.58 15.42 0.14
CA ASP A 15 5.79 14.99 -0.58
C ASP A 15 6.93 14.60 0.39
N ALA A 16 7.78 13.68 -0.06
CA ALA A 16 8.91 13.19 0.73
C ALA A 16 10.21 13.33 -0.04
N VAL A 17 11.27 13.72 0.65
CA VAL A 17 12.62 13.86 0.07
C VAL A 17 13.59 12.97 0.83
N LYS A 18 14.41 12.25 0.07
CA LYS A 18 15.53 11.47 0.60
C LYS A 18 16.81 11.90 -0.08
N GLU A 19 17.68 12.54 0.68
CA GLU A 19 19.06 12.79 0.28
C GLU A 19 19.84 11.46 0.30
N LEU A 20 20.60 11.22 -0.77
CA LEU A 20 21.48 10.06 -0.95
C LEU A 20 22.92 10.57 -1.05
N GLU A 21 23.91 9.71 -0.82
CA GLU A 21 25.33 10.10 -0.84
C GLU A 21 25.75 10.74 -2.18
N ARG A 22 25.19 10.28 -3.30
CA ARG A 22 25.51 10.76 -4.66
C ARG A 22 24.26 11.17 -5.43
N GLY A 23 23.23 11.63 -4.75
CA GLY A 23 21.97 11.94 -5.42
C GLY A 23 20.86 12.34 -4.48
N ARG A 24 19.66 12.46 -5.04
CA ARG A 24 18.44 12.78 -4.30
C ARG A 24 17.26 12.03 -4.90
N ALA A 25 16.44 11.44 -4.05
CA ALA A 25 15.13 10.93 -4.44
C ALA A 25 14.05 11.88 -3.93
N TYR A 26 13.26 12.44 -4.84
CA TYR A 26 12.10 13.26 -4.50
C TYR A 26 10.82 12.49 -4.87
N MET A 27 9.98 12.23 -3.88
CA MET A 27 8.69 11.57 -4.04
C MET A 27 7.59 12.63 -4.07
N PHE A 28 7.06 12.88 -5.25
CA PHE A 28 5.89 13.73 -5.48
C PHE A 28 4.63 12.91 -5.18
N ARG A 29 3.81 13.37 -4.24
CA ARG A 29 2.49 12.78 -4.03
C ARG A 29 1.57 13.18 -5.18
N ASN A 30 0.93 12.20 -5.82
CA ASN A 30 0.03 12.46 -6.93
C ASN A 30 -1.29 13.08 -6.44
N ASN A 31 -1.90 12.49 -5.40
CA ASN A 31 -3.18 12.92 -4.82
C ASN A 31 -3.13 12.85 -3.29
N TRP A 32 -3.85 13.73 -2.60
CA TRP A 32 -3.95 13.70 -1.13
C TRP A 32 -4.83 12.54 -0.60
N ALA A 33 -5.78 12.09 -1.41
CA ALA A 33 -6.61 10.91 -1.14
C ALA A 33 -6.95 10.17 -2.44
N GLN A 34 -7.15 8.86 -2.34
CA GLN A 34 -7.49 8.00 -3.48
C GLN A 34 -8.48 6.91 -3.09
N LEU A 35 -9.40 6.61 -4.01
CA LEU A 35 -10.29 5.46 -3.88
C LEU A 35 -9.56 4.16 -4.29
N GLY A 36 -9.94 3.07 -3.63
CA GLY A 36 -9.43 1.74 -3.91
C GLY A 36 -10.45 0.66 -3.61
N VAL A 37 -10.14 -0.55 -4.05
CA VAL A 37 -10.93 -1.76 -3.76
C VAL A 37 -10.30 -2.55 -2.62
N LEU A 38 -11.15 -3.10 -1.76
CA LEU A 38 -10.81 -4.06 -0.71
C LEU A 38 -11.45 -5.40 -1.01
N GLY A 39 -10.64 -6.45 -1.11
CA GLY A 39 -11.11 -7.83 -1.14
C GLY A 39 -10.72 -8.54 0.15
N ASN A 40 -11.67 -9.17 0.82
CA ASN A 40 -11.42 -9.96 2.03
C ASN A 40 -11.77 -11.41 1.75
N LEU A 41 -10.88 -12.31 2.14
CA LEU A 41 -11.09 -13.75 2.07
C LEU A 41 -10.73 -14.37 3.43
N GLY A 42 -11.68 -15.08 4.02
CA GLY A 42 -11.55 -15.73 5.32
C GLY A 42 -11.98 -17.19 5.27
N VAL A 43 -11.15 -18.06 5.82
CA VAL A 43 -11.47 -19.47 6.02
C VAL A 43 -11.51 -19.74 7.52
N GLU A 44 -12.62 -20.32 7.95
CA GLU A 44 -12.80 -20.80 9.31
C GLU A 44 -12.69 -22.32 9.30
N TYR A 45 -11.82 -22.87 10.13
CA TYR A 45 -11.74 -24.29 10.41
C TYR A 45 -12.14 -24.52 11.88
N ARG A 46 -13.21 -25.30 12.08
CA ARG A 46 -13.77 -25.56 13.40
C ARG A 46 -13.47 -27.01 13.79
N THR A 47 -12.82 -27.19 14.94
CA THR A 47 -12.62 -28.52 15.53
C THR A 47 -13.74 -28.82 16.52
N GLU A 48 -14.27 -30.06 16.50
CA GLU A 48 -15.44 -30.44 17.32
C GLU A 48 -15.20 -30.33 18.83
N LYS A 49 -13.94 -30.37 19.28
CA LYS A 49 -13.61 -30.47 20.71
C LYS A 49 -12.77 -29.31 21.27
N SER A 50 -12.18 -28.46 20.43
CA SER A 50 -11.11 -27.55 20.90
C SER A 50 -11.11 -26.14 20.30
N GLY A 51 -12.21 -25.72 19.68
CA GLY A 51 -12.40 -24.33 19.26
C GLY A 51 -12.25 -24.07 17.75
N ILE A 52 -12.16 -22.78 17.42
CA ILE A 52 -12.26 -22.24 16.06
C ILE A 52 -10.93 -21.61 15.66
N PHE A 53 -10.38 -22.01 14.51
CA PHE A 53 -9.27 -21.34 13.87
C PHE A 53 -9.78 -20.52 12.68
N TYR A 54 -9.48 -19.23 12.65
CA TYR A 54 -9.84 -18.34 11.56
C TYR A 54 -8.57 -17.78 10.92
N LEU A 55 -8.42 -18.02 9.61
CA LEU A 55 -7.37 -17.43 8.81
C LEU A 55 -8.01 -16.51 7.78
N GLY A 56 -7.59 -15.24 7.77
CA GLY A 56 -8.08 -14.24 6.83
C GLY A 56 -6.96 -13.51 6.13
N ALA A 57 -7.18 -13.16 4.87
CA ALA A 57 -6.35 -12.27 4.09
C ALA A 57 -7.19 -11.12 3.53
N THR A 58 -6.59 -9.93 3.48
CA THR A 58 -7.21 -8.73 2.92
C THR A 58 -6.30 -8.18 1.83
N PHE A 59 -6.84 -8.07 0.63
CA PHE A 59 -6.20 -7.45 -0.52
C PHE A 59 -6.71 -6.01 -0.66
N ARG A 60 -5.79 -5.04 -0.68
CA ARG A 60 -6.08 -3.61 -0.92
C ARG A 60 -5.42 -3.17 -2.20
N ARG A 61 -6.18 -2.55 -3.11
CA ARG A 61 -5.65 -1.99 -4.35
C ARG A 61 -6.22 -0.59 -4.62
N PRO A 62 -5.40 0.46 -4.54
CA PRO A 62 -5.76 1.79 -5.01
C PRO A 62 -5.96 1.82 -6.55
N PHE A 63 -6.86 2.66 -7.08
CA PHE A 63 -7.12 2.72 -8.54
C PHE A 63 -6.04 3.42 -9.38
N GLY A 64 -5.14 4.16 -8.75
CA GLY A 64 -4.04 4.90 -9.36
C GLY A 64 -2.75 4.83 -8.55
N ASN A 65 -1.70 5.46 -9.08
CA ASN A 65 -0.39 5.51 -8.44
C ASN A 65 -0.42 6.48 -7.25
N MET A 66 0.12 6.04 -6.11
CA MET A 66 0.25 6.85 -4.90
C MET A 66 1.16 8.08 -5.11
N SER A 67 2.32 7.85 -5.72
CA SER A 67 3.36 8.86 -5.87
C SER A 67 4.25 8.59 -7.09
N THR A 68 4.83 9.64 -7.65
CA THR A 68 5.89 9.58 -8.65
C THR A 68 7.21 9.95 -8.00
N VAL A 69 8.25 9.15 -8.22
CA VAL A 69 9.59 9.40 -7.68
C VAL A 69 10.51 9.87 -8.79
N ASP A 70 11.16 11.00 -8.56
CA ASP A 70 12.26 11.50 -9.37
C ASP A 70 13.59 11.19 -8.68
N LEU A 71 14.54 10.63 -9.42
CA LEU A 71 15.86 10.25 -8.93
C LEU A 71 16.91 11.09 -9.67
N THR A 72 17.51 12.04 -8.95
CA THR A 72 18.61 12.84 -9.44
C THR A 72 19.93 12.23 -8.99
N TYR A 73 20.85 11.96 -9.93
CA TYR A 73 22.22 11.54 -9.63
C TYR A 73 23.18 12.72 -9.79
N TYR A 74 24.00 12.96 -8.77
CA TYR A 74 25.09 13.93 -8.84
C TYR A 74 26.33 13.19 -9.32
N GLY A 75 26.58 13.26 -10.63
CA GLY A 75 27.85 12.82 -11.20
C GLY A 75 29.01 13.60 -10.59
N GLU A 76 30.19 12.98 -10.50
CA GLU A 76 31.43 13.72 -10.32
C GLU A 76 31.60 14.61 -11.56
N ASN A 77 31.42 15.92 -11.41
CA ASN A 77 31.89 16.85 -12.42
C ASN A 77 33.42 16.73 -12.46
N PHE A 78 33.98 16.51 -13.65
CA PHE A 78 35.43 16.43 -13.93
C PHE A 78 36.21 17.62 -13.37
#